data_AF-X0VN49-F1
#
_entry.id   AF-X0VN49-F1
#
_cell.length_a   1.000
_cell.length_b   1.000
_cell.length_c   1.000
_cell.angle_alpha   90.00
_cell.angle_beta   90.00
_cell.angle_gamma   90.00
#
_symmetry.space_group_name_H-M   'P 1'
#
loop_
_entity.id
_entity.type
_entity.pdbx_description
1 polymer ?
#
loop_
_entity_poly.entity_id
_entity_poly.type
_entity_poly.pdbx_seq_one_letter_code
_entity_poly.pdbx_strand_id
1 'polypeptide(L)'
;GGSNALATASRLGLLAEIVTRARHMLSQGAQEIEALLTHLVTEQKNIESLRHSLEKELSEAEQSDADLKNRLRQVEEERRKIIKETRDQIVREAAELQMKIREAATELRKEKSRERIEQAKKALAEAQEQLNTETWQARPAVEIDEKEAEAGSITAGDTVWLKDAGVRATVLSVSEERGLVEVHAGKVQMTLRLDSVEKRIPSTGAVKTGGALIRRGMRKSRVPLELDLRGKRADEVEPVLEDYLNEASLCGLSQVRV
;
A
#
# COMPACT_ATOMS: atom_id res chain seq x y z
N GLY A 1 60.03 -7.67 -16.96
CA GLY A 1 61.20 -7.49 -16.07
C GLY A 1 61.67 -8.82 -15.47
N GLY A 2 60.83 -9.49 -14.67
CA GLY A 2 61.22 -10.68 -13.90
C GLY A 2 61.73 -11.87 -14.72
N SER A 3 61.18 -12.12 -15.91
CA SER A 3 61.59 -13.24 -16.78
C SER A 3 63.05 -13.17 -17.23
N ASN A 4 63.58 -11.94 -17.42
CA ASN A 4 64.97 -11.72 -17.82
C ASN A 4 65.93 -11.76 -16.61
N ALA A 5 65.49 -11.25 -15.45
CA ALA A 5 66.25 -11.37 -14.20
C ALA A 5 66.45 -12.84 -13.77
N LEU A 6 65.42 -13.68 -13.92
CA LEU A 6 65.51 -15.13 -13.67
C LEU A 6 66.42 -15.86 -14.67
N ALA A 7 66.49 -15.38 -15.92
CA ALA A 7 67.40 -15.91 -16.93
C ALA A 7 68.87 -15.56 -16.63
N THR A 8 69.14 -14.33 -16.19
CA THR A 8 70.48 -13.89 -15.76
C THR A 8 70.93 -14.61 -14.49
N ALA A 9 70.03 -14.79 -13.51
CA ALA A 9 70.27 -15.54 -12.28
C ALA A 9 70.68 -17.00 -12.55
N SER A 10 70.02 -17.66 -13.50
CA SER A 10 70.39 -19.02 -13.95
C SER A 10 71.78 -19.07 -14.59
N ARG A 11 72.17 -18.05 -15.38
CA ARG A 11 73.52 -17.97 -15.97
C ARG A 11 74.63 -17.72 -14.94
N LEU A 12 74.30 -17.09 -13.82
CA LEU A 12 75.22 -16.82 -12.71
C LEU A 12 75.36 -18.01 -11.73
N GLY A 13 74.76 -19.16 -12.03
CA GLY A 13 74.97 -20.41 -11.30
C GLY A 13 73.90 -20.77 -10.26
N LEU A 14 72.74 -20.09 -10.23
CA LEU A 14 71.62 -20.50 -9.38
C LEU A 14 71.03 -21.84 -9.83
N LEU A 15 70.70 -22.69 -8.85
CA LEU A 15 70.08 -24.01 -9.04
C LEU A 15 68.79 -23.91 -9.86
N ALA A 16 68.66 -24.79 -10.86
CA ALA A 16 67.53 -24.80 -11.80
C ALA A 16 66.17 -24.96 -11.09
N GLU A 17 66.12 -25.70 -9.99
CA GLU A 17 64.92 -25.90 -9.18
C GLU A 17 64.39 -24.59 -8.58
N ILE A 18 65.28 -23.73 -8.07
CA ILE A 18 64.93 -22.43 -7.48
C ILE A 18 64.36 -21.50 -8.56
N VAL A 19 65.00 -21.47 -9.74
CA VAL A 19 64.55 -20.65 -10.87
C VAL A 19 63.18 -21.12 -11.39
N THR A 20 62.94 -22.42 -11.42
CA THR A 20 61.66 -23.01 -11.87
C THR A 20 60.54 -22.71 -10.88
N ARG A 21 60.80 -22.85 -9.58
CA ARG A 21 59.86 -22.48 -8.51
C ARG A 21 59.51 -21.00 -8.56
N ALA A 22 60.50 -20.12 -8.75
CA ALA A 22 60.27 -18.69 -8.88
C ALA A 22 59.44 -18.31 -10.12
N ARG A 23 59.64 -19.00 -11.26
CA ARG A 23 58.78 -18.82 -12.45
C ARG A 23 57.32 -19.20 -12.17
N HIS A 24 57.10 -20.33 -11.49
CA HIS A 24 55.75 -20.78 -11.15
C HIS A 24 55.03 -19.77 -10.24
N MET A 25 55.71 -19.29 -9.20
CA MET A 25 55.17 -18.27 -8.29
C MET A 25 54.86 -16.95 -9.02
N LEU A 26 55.72 -16.52 -9.95
CA LEU A 26 55.47 -15.31 -10.73
C LEU A 26 54.26 -15.47 -11.68
N SER A 27 54.07 -16.67 -12.23
CA SER A 27 52.90 -16.99 -13.06
C SER A 27 51.61 -16.99 -12.26
N GLN A 28 51.62 -17.58 -11.05
CA GLN A 28 50.46 -17.56 -10.15
C GLN A 28 50.11 -16.14 -9.70
N GLY A 29 51.11 -15.34 -9.30
CA GLY A 29 50.88 -13.94 -8.92
C GLY A 29 50.34 -13.08 -10.07
N ALA A 30 50.75 -13.34 -11.32
CA ALA A 30 50.20 -12.66 -12.49
C ALA A 30 48.71 -13.00 -12.71
N GLN A 31 48.34 -14.27 -12.54
CA GLN A 31 46.94 -14.72 -12.62
C GLN A 31 46.08 -14.15 -11.50
N GLU A 32 46.62 -14.06 -10.27
CA GLU A 32 45.93 -13.44 -9.14
C GLU A 32 45.67 -11.95 -9.37
N ILE A 33 46.65 -11.21 -9.90
CA ILE A 33 46.48 -9.78 -10.23
C ILE A 33 45.46 -9.59 -11.34
N GLU A 34 45.48 -10.44 -12.38
CA GLU A 34 44.48 -10.40 -13.45
C GLU A 34 43.07 -10.67 -12.90
N ALA A 35 42.92 -11.67 -12.02
CA ALA A 35 41.65 -11.95 -11.35
C ALA A 35 41.18 -10.75 -10.48
N LEU A 36 42.08 -10.09 -9.75
CA LEU A 36 41.74 -8.89 -8.98
C LEU A 36 41.35 -7.71 -9.88
N LEU A 37 42.04 -7.50 -10.99
CA LEU A 37 41.73 -6.44 -11.95
C LEU A 37 40.38 -6.67 -12.62
N THR A 38 40.10 -7.90 -13.04
CA THR A 38 38.79 -8.25 -13.61
C THR A 38 37.68 -8.03 -12.59
N HIS A 39 37.87 -8.45 -11.33
CA HIS A 39 36.93 -8.22 -10.25
C HIS A 39 36.71 -6.71 -10.00
N LEU A 40 37.76 -5.90 -10.01
CA LEU A 40 37.65 -4.45 -9.83
C LEU A 40 36.87 -3.81 -10.98
N VAL A 41 37.13 -4.20 -12.23
CA VAL A 41 36.39 -3.70 -13.39
C VAL A 41 34.92 -4.11 -13.34
N THR A 42 34.61 -5.35 -12.93
CA THR A 42 33.22 -5.79 -12.77
C THR A 42 32.53 -5.03 -11.65
N GLU A 43 33.20 -4.82 -10.52
CA GLU A 43 32.66 -4.05 -9.40
C GLU A 43 32.42 -2.58 -9.78
N GLN A 44 33.35 -1.96 -10.50
CA GLN A 44 33.17 -0.59 -11.00
C GLN A 44 31.93 -0.51 -11.90
N LYS A 45 31.77 -1.45 -12.84
CA LYS A 45 30.60 -1.51 -13.73
C LYS A 45 29.30 -1.74 -12.95
N ASN A 46 29.33 -2.60 -11.93
CA ASN A 46 28.19 -2.85 -11.05
C ASN A 46 27.78 -1.56 -10.32
N ILE A 47 28.75 -0.86 -9.73
CA ILE A 47 28.51 0.42 -9.04
C ILE A 47 27.95 1.46 -10.00
N GLU A 48 28.50 1.60 -11.20
CA GLU A 48 27.98 2.52 -12.22
C GLU A 48 26.54 2.20 -12.61
N SER A 49 26.22 0.91 -12.79
CA SER A 49 24.85 0.48 -13.11
C SER A 49 23.86 0.75 -11.97
N LEU A 50 24.28 0.52 -10.72
CA LEU A 50 23.49 0.79 -9.53
C LEU A 50 23.26 2.29 -9.33
N ARG A 51 24.27 3.12 -9.59
CA ARG A 51 24.11 4.58 -9.52
C ARG A 51 23.11 5.06 -10.56
N HIS A 52 23.18 4.54 -11.78
CA HIS A 52 22.23 4.87 -12.84
C HIS A 52 20.80 4.42 -12.52
N SER A 53 20.61 3.24 -11.93
CA SER A 53 19.27 2.80 -11.51
C SER A 53 18.73 3.66 -10.38
N LEU A 54 19.57 4.01 -9.39
CA LEU A 54 19.17 4.88 -8.28
C LEU A 54 18.81 6.29 -8.77
N GLU A 55 19.58 6.86 -9.71
CA GLU A 55 19.26 8.18 -10.29
C GLU A 55 17.91 8.16 -11.03
N LYS A 56 17.60 7.07 -11.74
CA LYS A 56 16.28 6.89 -12.38
C LYS A 56 15.17 6.78 -11.36
N GLU A 57 15.32 5.92 -10.35
CA GLU A 57 14.31 5.74 -9.30
C GLU A 57 14.06 7.05 -8.54
N LEU A 58 15.11 7.83 -8.27
CA LEU A 58 15.00 9.12 -7.61
C LEU A 58 14.25 10.13 -8.49
N SER A 59 14.57 10.18 -9.79
CA SER A 59 13.82 11.02 -10.74
C SER A 59 12.35 10.61 -10.86
N GLU A 60 12.04 9.32 -10.87
CA GLU A 60 10.65 8.81 -10.93
C GLU A 60 9.88 9.13 -9.64
N ALA A 61 10.54 9.03 -8.49
CA ALA A 61 9.98 9.40 -7.20
C ALA A 61 9.70 10.90 -7.11
N GLU A 62 10.62 11.75 -7.57
CA GLU A 62 10.44 13.21 -7.62
C GLU A 62 9.27 13.62 -8.53
N GLN A 63 9.15 12.98 -9.71
CA GLN A 63 8.02 13.21 -10.61
C GLN A 63 6.69 12.79 -9.97
N SER A 64 6.67 11.62 -9.32
CA SER A 64 5.48 11.11 -8.63
C SER A 64 5.06 12.02 -7.47
N ASP A 65 6.01 12.53 -6.69
CA ASP A 65 5.75 13.47 -5.59
C ASP A 65 5.21 14.81 -6.12
N ALA A 66 5.78 15.32 -7.22
CA ALA A 66 5.29 16.53 -7.87
C ALA A 66 3.85 16.36 -8.38
N ASP A 67 3.53 15.22 -9.00
CA ASP A 67 2.19 14.89 -9.49
C ASP A 67 1.18 14.75 -8.35
N LEU A 68 1.57 14.09 -7.24
CA LEU A 68 0.73 13.97 -6.05
C LEU A 68 0.45 15.33 -5.42
N LYS A 69 1.46 16.20 -5.29
CA LYS A 69 1.28 17.57 -4.81
C LYS A 69 0.37 18.39 -5.72
N ASN A 70 0.44 18.20 -7.04
CA ASN A 70 -0.45 18.86 -7.99
C ASN A 70 -1.90 18.38 -7.83
N ARG A 71 -2.12 17.06 -7.74
CA ARG A 71 -3.45 16.48 -7.52
C ARG A 71 -4.04 16.93 -6.18
N LEU A 72 -3.24 16.97 -5.13
CA LEU A 72 -3.69 17.41 -3.81
C LEU A 72 -4.13 18.88 -3.85
N ARG A 73 -3.35 19.75 -4.52
CA ARG A 73 -3.75 21.15 -4.75
C ARG A 73 -5.07 21.27 -5.54
N GLN A 74 -5.23 20.49 -6.61
CA GLN A 74 -6.48 20.48 -7.39
C GLN A 74 -7.68 20.07 -6.54
N VAL A 75 -7.55 18.99 -5.75
CA VAL A 75 -8.62 18.51 -4.85
C VAL A 75 -8.95 19.57 -3.79
N GLU A 76 -7.95 20.25 -3.22
CA GLU A 76 -8.18 21.33 -2.27
C GLU A 76 -8.89 22.53 -2.90
N GLU A 77 -8.53 22.90 -4.13
CA GLU A 77 -9.19 23.96 -4.88
C GLU A 77 -10.63 23.61 -5.22
N GLU A 78 -10.89 22.40 -5.71
CA GLU A 78 -12.24 21.88 -5.96
C GLU A 78 -13.07 21.85 -4.68
N ARG A 79 -12.50 21.35 -3.58
CA ARG A 79 -13.17 21.35 -2.27
C ARG A 79 -13.54 22.78 -1.86
N ARG A 80 -12.63 23.75 -2.02
CA ARG A 80 -12.91 25.16 -1.71
C ARG A 80 -14.00 25.75 -2.61
N LYS A 81 -14.01 25.41 -3.91
CA LYS A 81 -15.06 25.83 -4.85
C LYS A 81 -16.41 25.28 -4.46
N ILE A 82 -16.51 23.95 -4.24
CA ILE A 82 -17.74 23.29 -3.82
C ILE A 82 -18.25 23.91 -2.52
N ILE A 83 -17.41 24.08 -1.49
CA ILE A 83 -17.84 24.70 -0.23
C ILE A 83 -18.38 26.11 -0.43
N LYS A 84 -17.75 26.92 -1.30
CA LYS A 84 -18.24 28.27 -1.60
C LYS A 84 -19.57 28.23 -2.35
N GLU A 85 -19.68 27.43 -3.40
CA GLU A 85 -20.90 27.27 -4.19
C GLU A 85 -22.06 26.77 -3.34
N THR A 86 -21.83 25.74 -2.50
CA THR A 86 -22.85 25.24 -1.57
C THR A 86 -23.25 26.29 -0.54
N ARG A 87 -22.30 27.06 0.01
CA ARG A 87 -22.63 28.16 0.94
C ARG A 87 -23.48 29.23 0.26
N ASP A 88 -23.10 29.66 -0.93
CA ASP A 88 -23.84 30.68 -1.68
C ASP A 88 -25.24 30.18 -2.04
N GLN A 89 -25.38 28.90 -2.41
CA GLN A 89 -26.67 28.29 -2.69
C GLN A 89 -27.56 28.21 -1.44
N ILE A 90 -27.02 27.76 -0.30
CA ILE A 90 -27.75 27.70 0.98
C ILE A 90 -28.21 29.10 1.40
N VAL A 91 -27.36 30.12 1.27
CA VAL A 91 -27.72 31.50 1.62
C VAL A 91 -28.87 32.01 0.75
N ARG A 92 -28.86 31.72 -0.56
CA ARG A 92 -29.93 32.09 -1.48
C ARG A 92 -31.24 31.36 -1.13
N GLU A 93 -31.19 30.06 -0.96
CA GLU A 93 -32.36 29.24 -0.61
C GLU A 93 -32.95 29.66 0.75
N ALA A 94 -32.11 29.93 1.74
CA ALA A 94 -32.55 30.43 3.04
C ALA A 94 -33.21 31.82 2.93
N ALA A 95 -32.67 32.72 2.10
CA ALA A 95 -33.26 34.04 1.88
C ALA A 95 -34.62 33.95 1.16
N GLU A 96 -34.74 33.09 0.14
CA GLU A 96 -36.00 32.82 -0.57
C GLU A 96 -37.06 32.22 0.37
N LEU A 97 -36.67 31.24 1.19
CA LEU A 97 -37.57 30.63 2.16
C LEU A 97 -38.02 31.65 3.22
N GLN A 98 -37.12 32.52 3.69
CA GLN A 98 -37.45 33.58 4.62
C GLN A 98 -38.41 34.60 4.02
N MET A 99 -38.27 34.94 2.73
CA MET A 99 -39.21 35.78 2.00
C MET A 99 -40.60 35.12 1.94
N LYS A 100 -40.68 33.86 1.52
CA LYS A 100 -41.93 33.09 1.46
C LYS A 100 -42.63 33.00 2.83
N ILE A 101 -41.88 32.75 3.90
CA ILE A 101 -42.41 32.71 5.27
C ILE A 101 -42.96 34.08 5.68
N ARG A 102 -42.25 35.17 5.36
CA ARG A 102 -42.73 36.54 5.65
C ARG A 102 -43.99 36.86 4.87
N GLU A 103 -44.05 36.53 3.59
CA GLU A 103 -45.23 36.73 2.73
C GLU A 103 -46.44 35.97 3.30
N ALA A 104 -46.30 34.66 3.55
CA ALA A 104 -47.35 33.83 4.15
C ALA A 104 -47.81 34.36 5.52
N ALA A 105 -46.87 34.81 6.37
CA ALA A 105 -47.21 35.40 7.66
C ALA A 105 -47.95 36.74 7.53
N THR A 106 -47.65 37.55 6.51
CA THR A 106 -48.36 38.80 6.25
C THR A 106 -49.75 38.57 5.67
N GLU A 107 -49.93 37.58 4.79
CA GLU A 107 -51.24 37.17 4.28
C GLU A 107 -52.14 36.66 5.40
N LEU A 108 -51.60 35.79 6.26
CA LEU A 108 -52.29 35.28 7.44
C LEU A 108 -52.73 36.39 8.41
N ARG A 109 -51.95 37.46 8.55
CA ARG A 109 -52.31 38.62 9.40
C ARG A 109 -53.36 39.54 8.76
N LYS A 110 -53.42 39.62 7.44
CA LYS A 110 -54.36 40.50 6.71
C LYS A 110 -55.74 39.86 6.55
N GLU A 111 -55.83 38.54 6.52
CA GLU A 111 -57.07 37.83 6.17
C GLU A 111 -57.73 37.13 7.37
N LYS A 112 -59.00 37.44 7.64
CA LYS A 112 -59.79 36.87 8.75
C LYS A 112 -60.65 35.66 8.36
N SER A 113 -60.53 35.17 7.13
CA SER A 113 -61.32 34.02 6.64
C SER A 113 -60.73 32.70 7.14
N ARG A 114 -61.54 31.88 7.82
CA ARG A 114 -61.14 30.58 8.40
C ARG A 114 -60.52 29.63 7.37
N GLU A 115 -61.00 29.64 6.13
CA GLU A 115 -60.55 28.72 5.08
C GLU A 115 -59.13 29.03 4.58
N ARG A 116 -58.77 30.32 4.48
CA ARG A 116 -57.42 30.74 4.10
C ARG A 116 -56.42 30.66 5.26
N ILE A 117 -56.88 30.82 6.50
CA ILE A 117 -56.07 30.56 7.70
C ILE A 117 -55.62 29.09 7.74
N GLU A 118 -56.51 28.16 7.41
CA GLU A 118 -56.17 26.73 7.30
C GLU A 118 -55.19 26.44 6.16
N GLN A 119 -55.34 27.09 5.00
CA GLN A 119 -54.39 26.96 3.88
C GLN A 119 -53.00 27.53 4.22
N ALA A 120 -52.94 28.69 4.85
CA ALA A 120 -51.68 29.30 5.27
C ALA A 120 -51.00 28.52 6.41
N LYS A 121 -51.76 27.89 7.32
CA LYS A 121 -51.22 26.94 8.31
C LYS A 121 -50.64 25.70 7.64
N LYS A 122 -51.29 25.16 6.62
CA LYS A 122 -50.76 24.03 5.83
C LYS A 122 -49.47 24.40 5.11
N ALA A 123 -49.43 25.56 4.45
CA ALA A 123 -48.21 26.06 3.81
C ALA A 123 -47.05 26.28 4.81
N LEU A 124 -47.34 26.75 6.03
CA LEU A 124 -46.36 26.87 7.12
C LEU A 124 -45.88 25.50 7.62
N ALA A 125 -46.80 24.53 7.77
CA ALA A 125 -46.46 23.17 8.18
C ALA A 125 -45.60 22.47 7.11
N GLU A 126 -45.93 22.62 5.83
CA GLU A 126 -45.14 22.09 4.71
C GLU A 126 -43.75 22.74 4.64
N ALA A 127 -43.65 24.06 4.88
CA ALA A 127 -42.35 24.75 4.96
C ALA A 127 -41.52 24.27 6.17
N GLN A 128 -42.16 24.02 7.32
CA GLN A 128 -41.50 23.43 8.50
C GLN A 128 -41.07 21.98 8.27
N GLU A 129 -41.85 21.20 7.54
CA GLU A 129 -41.53 19.82 7.20
C GLU A 129 -40.37 19.75 6.19
N GLN A 130 -40.34 20.67 5.21
CA GLN A 130 -39.20 20.85 4.30
C GLN A 130 -37.91 21.26 5.03
N LEU A 131 -38.02 22.08 6.08
CA LEU A 131 -36.91 22.43 6.99
C LEU A 131 -36.47 21.25 7.88
N ASN A 132 -37.37 20.31 8.20
CA ASN A 132 -37.06 19.11 8.98
C ASN A 132 -36.60 17.92 8.12
N THR A 133 -36.71 18.02 6.80
CA THR A 133 -36.26 16.99 5.87
C THR A 133 -34.73 16.89 5.92
N GLU A 134 -34.19 15.68 5.78
CA GLU A 134 -32.79 15.29 6.02
C GLU A 134 -31.71 16.14 5.29
N THR A 135 -32.10 17.00 4.35
CA THR A 135 -31.23 17.97 3.66
C THR A 135 -30.76 19.13 4.55
N TRP A 136 -31.55 19.51 5.56
CA TRP A 136 -31.23 20.61 6.49
C TRP A 136 -30.75 20.13 7.85
N GLN A 137 -30.99 18.86 8.17
CA GLN A 137 -30.28 18.23 9.27
C GLN A 137 -28.83 18.09 8.83
N ALA A 138 -27.95 18.92 9.42
CA ALA A 138 -26.55 18.58 9.45
C ALA A 138 -26.51 17.15 9.99
N ARG A 139 -26.21 16.16 9.12
CA ARG A 139 -25.74 14.87 9.61
C ARG A 139 -24.71 15.26 10.65
N PRO A 140 -24.85 14.81 11.91
CA PRO A 140 -23.78 15.04 12.87
C PRO A 140 -22.55 14.62 12.09
N ALA A 141 -21.59 15.55 11.96
CA ALA A 141 -20.26 15.16 11.55
C ALA A 141 -20.04 13.88 12.34
N VAL A 142 -19.68 12.80 11.67
CA VAL A 142 -19.09 11.70 12.40
C VAL A 142 -17.89 12.41 13.04
N GLU A 143 -18.10 12.90 14.26
CA GLU A 143 -17.10 13.06 15.27
C GLU A 143 -16.52 11.67 15.25
N ILE A 144 -15.49 11.53 14.42
CA ILE A 144 -14.43 10.59 14.66
C ILE A 144 -14.00 11.07 16.03
N ASP A 145 -14.68 10.50 17.02
CA ASP A 145 -14.46 10.78 18.42
C ASP A 145 -13.01 10.36 18.54
N GLU A 146 -12.12 11.36 18.51
CA GLU A 146 -10.76 11.30 19.02
C GLU A 146 -10.88 11.11 20.53
N LYS A 147 -11.67 10.12 20.95
CA LYS A 147 -11.37 9.35 22.12
C LYS A 147 -10.06 8.69 21.77
N GLU A 148 -8.98 9.41 22.09
CA GLU A 148 -7.84 8.85 22.79
C GLU A 148 -8.40 7.78 23.72
N ALA A 149 -8.56 6.57 23.18
CA ALA A 149 -8.87 5.41 23.97
C ALA A 149 -7.64 5.29 24.85
N GLU A 150 -7.83 5.69 26.10
CA GLU A 150 -6.88 5.60 27.19
C GLU A 150 -5.97 4.40 26.96
N ALA A 151 -4.67 4.63 27.15
CA ALA A 151 -3.60 3.65 27.08
C ALA A 151 -3.83 2.48 28.04
N GLY A 152 -4.84 1.67 27.75
CA GLY A 152 -5.08 0.37 28.34
C GLY A 152 -4.07 -0.56 27.72
N SER A 153 -3.39 -1.33 28.57
CA SER A 153 -2.44 -2.35 28.13
C SER A 153 -3.05 -3.21 27.02
N ILE A 154 -2.29 -3.33 25.94
CA ILE A 154 -2.63 -4.22 24.83
C ILE A 154 -2.44 -5.63 25.35
N THR A 155 -3.49 -6.46 25.30
CA THR A 155 -3.44 -7.85 25.75
C THR A 155 -3.53 -8.81 24.56
N ALA A 156 -2.94 -10.01 24.71
CA ALA A 156 -3.07 -11.07 23.72
C ALA A 156 -4.55 -11.40 23.48
N GLY A 157 -4.98 -11.37 22.21
CA GLY A 157 -6.37 -11.56 21.78
C GLY A 157 -7.11 -10.27 21.38
N ASP A 158 -6.56 -9.09 21.67
CA ASP A 158 -7.20 -7.82 21.29
C ASP A 158 -7.18 -7.56 19.77
N THR A 159 -8.23 -6.92 19.27
CA THR A 159 -8.22 -6.36 17.91
C THR A 159 -7.64 -4.95 17.97
N VAL A 160 -6.53 -4.76 17.27
CA VAL A 160 -5.78 -3.51 17.23
C VAL A 160 -5.73 -2.94 15.82
N TRP A 161 -5.54 -1.63 15.74
CA TRP A 161 -5.33 -0.92 14.51
C TRP A 161 -3.84 -0.61 14.33
N LEU A 162 -3.28 -0.97 13.18
CA LEU A 162 -1.90 -0.66 12.83
C LEU A 162 -1.83 0.74 12.22
N LYS A 163 -1.11 1.66 12.86
CA LYS A 163 -0.97 3.05 12.39
C LYS A 163 -0.31 3.13 11.01
N ASP A 164 0.77 2.38 10.85
CA ASP A 164 1.63 2.44 9.67
C ASP A 164 0.97 1.80 8.44
N ALA A 165 0.16 0.76 8.65
CA ALA A 165 -0.49 0.01 7.57
C ALA A 165 -1.95 0.41 7.35
N GLY A 166 -2.61 1.04 8.32
CA GLY A 166 -4.05 1.30 8.27
C GLY A 166 -4.89 0.01 8.22
N VAL A 167 -4.43 -1.07 8.85
CA VAL A 167 -5.04 -2.40 8.80
C VAL A 167 -5.44 -2.86 10.21
N ARG A 168 -6.55 -3.60 10.32
CA ARG A 168 -6.95 -4.29 11.56
C ARG A 168 -6.13 -5.56 11.72
N ALA A 169 -5.56 -5.74 12.91
CA ALA A 169 -4.82 -6.94 13.25
C ALA A 169 -5.27 -7.48 14.61
N THR A 170 -5.12 -8.78 14.84
CA THR A 170 -5.36 -9.41 16.14
C THR A 170 -4.03 -9.66 16.82
N VAL A 171 -3.92 -9.31 18.10
CA VAL A 171 -2.69 -9.49 18.88
C VAL A 171 -2.55 -10.97 19.26
N LEU A 172 -1.43 -11.57 18.93
CA LEU A 172 -1.08 -12.95 19.30
C LEU A 172 -0.32 -12.97 20.62
N SER A 173 0.72 -12.15 20.73
CA SER A 173 1.58 -12.08 21.91
C SER A 173 2.08 -10.65 22.11
N VAL A 174 2.28 -10.26 23.37
CA VAL A 174 2.82 -8.97 23.76
C VAL A 174 4.05 -9.22 24.62
N SER A 175 5.19 -8.66 24.20
CA SER A 175 6.43 -8.68 24.98
C SER A 175 6.67 -7.29 25.55
N GLU A 176 6.15 -7.06 26.75
CA GLU A 176 6.28 -5.78 27.47
C GLU A 176 7.76 -5.44 27.75
N GLU A 177 8.61 -6.45 28.00
CA GLU A 177 10.05 -6.26 28.26
C GLU A 177 10.83 -5.70 27.06
N ARG A 178 10.37 -5.99 25.82
CA ARG A 178 11.05 -5.57 24.59
C ARG A 178 10.29 -4.48 23.83
N GLY A 179 9.09 -4.12 24.29
CA GLY A 179 8.21 -3.18 23.59
C GLY A 179 7.71 -3.68 22.23
N LEU A 180 7.62 -5.01 22.05
CA LEU A 180 7.25 -5.66 20.79
C LEU A 180 5.89 -6.37 20.93
N VAL A 181 5.11 -6.34 19.86
CA VAL A 181 3.80 -6.98 19.73
C VAL A 181 3.79 -7.84 18.47
N GLU A 182 3.42 -9.10 18.61
CA GLU A 182 3.12 -9.95 17.46
C GLU A 182 1.65 -9.83 17.13
N VAL A 183 1.36 -9.47 15.88
CA VAL A 183 0.00 -9.28 15.38
C VAL A 183 -0.24 -10.13 14.14
N HIS A 184 -1.48 -10.56 13.98
CA HIS A 184 -1.98 -11.24 12.80
C HIS A 184 -2.89 -10.28 12.02
N ALA A 185 -2.42 -9.81 10.87
CA ALA A 185 -3.21 -9.02 9.93
C ALA A 185 -3.67 -9.92 8.76
N GLY A 186 -4.89 -10.45 8.85
CA GLY A 186 -5.49 -11.27 7.78
C GLY A 186 -4.90 -12.67 7.65
N LYS A 187 -3.86 -12.84 6.81
CA LYS A 187 -3.10 -14.10 6.63
C LYS A 187 -1.61 -13.95 6.96
N VAL A 188 -1.19 -12.74 7.33
CA VAL A 188 0.21 -12.38 7.54
C VAL A 188 0.44 -12.15 9.04
N GLN A 189 1.48 -12.78 9.57
CA GLN A 189 1.97 -12.56 10.92
C GLN A 189 3.14 -11.58 10.88
N MET A 190 3.12 -10.57 11.74
CA MET A 190 4.18 -9.54 11.81
C MET A 190 4.45 -9.12 13.25
N THR A 191 5.70 -8.76 13.53
CA THR A 191 6.13 -8.25 14.83
C THR A 191 6.36 -6.75 14.70
N LEU A 192 5.65 -5.96 15.50
CA LEU A 192 5.67 -4.49 15.47
C LEU A 192 5.99 -3.93 16.85
N ARG A 193 6.34 -2.65 16.91
CA ARG A 193 6.55 -1.94 18.19
C ARG A 193 5.20 -1.56 18.79
N LEU A 194 5.11 -1.52 20.12
CA LEU A 194 3.90 -1.11 20.84
C LEU A 194 3.36 0.26 20.37
N ASP A 195 4.26 1.20 20.06
CA ASP A 195 3.90 2.57 19.63
C ASP A 195 3.15 2.64 18.29
N SER A 196 3.34 1.63 17.42
CA SER A 196 2.71 1.53 16.11
C SER A 196 1.29 0.95 16.16
N VAL A 197 0.81 0.57 17.35
CA VAL A 197 -0.42 -0.19 17.55
C VAL A 197 -1.39 0.58 18.45
N GLU A 198 -2.62 0.78 17.98
CA GLU A 198 -3.68 1.42 18.76
C GLU A 198 -4.80 0.44 19.08
N LYS A 199 -5.15 0.35 20.37
CA LYS A 199 -6.30 -0.41 20.83
C LYS A 199 -7.57 0.37 20.50
N ARG A 200 -8.32 -0.09 19.49
CA ARG A 200 -9.67 0.42 19.22
C ARG A 200 -10.70 -0.58 19.72
N ILE A 201 -11.49 -0.15 20.71
CA ILE A 201 -12.67 -0.89 21.14
C ILE A 201 -13.64 -0.93 19.96
N PRO A 202 -14.14 -2.11 19.54
CA PRO A 202 -15.11 -2.16 18.46
C PRO A 202 -16.37 -1.44 18.93
N SER A 203 -16.78 -0.40 18.19
CA SER A 203 -18.15 0.06 18.21
C SER A 203 -19.05 -1.15 17.98
N THR A 204 -20.00 -1.39 18.88
CA THR A 204 -21.02 -2.45 18.81
C THR A 204 -22.04 -2.22 17.69
N GLY A 205 -21.63 -1.63 16.58
CA GLY A 205 -22.27 -1.77 15.29
C GLY A 205 -21.59 -2.92 14.57
N ALA A 206 -22.32 -4.03 14.36
CA ALA A 206 -21.94 -5.03 13.38
C ALA A 206 -21.87 -4.36 12.00
N VAL A 207 -20.74 -3.73 11.70
CA VAL A 207 -20.36 -3.38 10.35
C VAL A 207 -20.15 -4.73 9.69
N LYS A 208 -21.21 -5.21 9.03
CA LYS A 208 -21.07 -6.16 7.94
C LYS A 208 -20.06 -5.51 7.02
N THR A 209 -18.80 -5.88 7.16
CA THR A 209 -17.83 -5.76 6.09
C THR A 209 -18.44 -6.62 5.00
N GLY A 210 -19.27 -5.98 4.16
CA GLY A 210 -19.50 -6.39 2.81
C GLY A 210 -18.15 -6.29 2.12
N GLY A 211 -17.23 -7.20 2.48
CA GLY A 211 -16.24 -7.66 1.56
C GLY A 211 -17.08 -8.17 0.42
N ALA A 212 -17.18 -7.37 -0.63
CA ALA A 212 -17.48 -7.90 -1.93
C ALA A 212 -16.49 -9.04 -2.08
N LEU A 213 -16.98 -10.26 -1.87
CA LEU A 213 -16.37 -11.44 -2.42
C LEU A 213 -16.42 -11.14 -3.91
N ILE A 214 -15.36 -10.49 -4.41
CA ILE A 214 -14.98 -10.58 -5.79
C ILE A 214 -14.67 -12.06 -5.92
N ARG A 215 -15.73 -12.83 -6.17
CA ARG A 215 -15.65 -14.07 -6.93
C ARG A 215 -15.19 -13.59 -8.29
N ARG A 216 -13.91 -13.25 -8.40
CA ARG A 216 -13.17 -13.50 -9.63
C ARG A 216 -13.51 -14.95 -9.86
N GLY A 217 -14.32 -15.21 -10.88
CA GLY A 217 -14.28 -16.48 -11.53
C GLY A 217 -12.85 -16.63 -11.99
N MET A 218 -11.96 -17.10 -11.09
CA MET A 218 -10.97 -18.05 -11.50
C MET A 218 -11.83 -19.09 -12.20
N ARG A 219 -11.83 -19.03 -13.53
CA ARG A 219 -12.10 -20.22 -14.31
C ARG A 219 -11.23 -21.25 -13.61
N LYS A 220 -11.87 -22.16 -12.88
CA LYS A 220 -11.19 -23.34 -12.34
C LYS A 220 -10.76 -24.08 -13.59
N SER A 221 -9.63 -23.67 -14.17
CA SER A 221 -8.88 -24.53 -15.06
C SER A 221 -8.52 -25.69 -14.13
N ARG A 222 -9.25 -26.79 -14.27
CA ARG A 222 -8.94 -28.00 -13.54
C ARG A 222 -7.61 -28.46 -14.11
N VAL A 223 -6.52 -28.05 -13.49
CA VAL A 223 -5.20 -28.56 -13.79
C VAL A 223 -5.28 -30.08 -13.58
N PRO A 224 -4.97 -30.90 -14.60
CA PRO A 224 -5.00 -32.35 -14.46
C PRO A 224 -3.95 -32.77 -13.43
N LEU A 225 -4.24 -33.77 -12.59
CA LEU A 225 -3.30 -34.24 -11.56
C LEU A 225 -2.06 -34.93 -12.13
N GLU A 226 -2.07 -35.23 -13.42
CA GLU A 226 -1.03 -35.96 -14.15
C GLU A 226 -0.56 -35.13 -15.36
N LEU A 227 0.76 -34.97 -15.49
CA LEU A 227 1.43 -34.32 -16.62
C LEU A 227 2.23 -35.38 -17.38
N ASP A 228 1.87 -35.67 -18.64
CA ASP A 228 2.66 -36.61 -19.46
C ASP A 228 3.71 -35.85 -20.30
N LEU A 229 4.98 -36.19 -20.10
CA LEU A 229 6.13 -35.60 -20.79
C LEU A 229 6.77 -36.57 -21.81
N ARG A 230 6.18 -37.75 -22.04
CA ARG A 230 6.72 -38.75 -22.96
C ARG A 230 6.68 -38.24 -24.41
N GLY A 231 7.80 -38.40 -25.11
CA GLY A 231 7.93 -38.01 -26.52
C GLY A 231 8.34 -36.56 -26.76
N LYS A 232 8.56 -35.76 -25.70
CA LYS A 232 9.10 -34.38 -25.82
C LYS A 232 10.63 -34.37 -25.79
N ARG A 233 11.23 -33.37 -26.44
CA ARG A 233 12.68 -33.12 -26.36
C ARG A 233 13.01 -32.40 -25.04
N ALA A 234 14.23 -32.52 -24.54
CA ALA A 234 14.63 -31.91 -23.26
C ALA A 234 14.32 -30.39 -23.22
N ASP A 235 14.63 -29.69 -24.31
CA ASP A 235 14.42 -28.25 -24.48
C ASP A 235 12.92 -27.83 -24.41
N GLU A 236 11.99 -28.77 -24.65
CA GLU A 236 10.54 -28.52 -24.64
C GLU A 236 9.89 -28.90 -23.30
N VAL A 237 10.58 -29.67 -22.46
CA VAL A 237 10.05 -30.16 -21.18
C VAL A 237 10.10 -29.07 -20.11
N GLU A 238 11.21 -28.33 -20.05
CA GLU A 238 11.45 -27.29 -19.05
C GLU A 238 10.31 -26.24 -18.97
N PRO A 239 9.91 -25.57 -20.08
CA PRO A 239 8.85 -24.56 -20.00
C PRO A 239 7.48 -25.17 -19.66
N VAL A 240 7.20 -26.37 -20.15
CA VAL A 240 5.91 -27.04 -19.93
C VAL A 240 5.74 -27.47 -18.47
N LEU A 241 6.83 -27.94 -17.85
CA LEU A 241 6.84 -28.34 -16.46
C LEU A 241 6.69 -27.11 -15.54
N GLU A 242 7.38 -26.02 -15.85
CA GLU A 242 7.32 -24.77 -15.09
C GLU A 242 5.91 -24.16 -15.10
N ASP A 243 5.31 -24.04 -16.29
CA ASP A 243 3.93 -23.54 -16.44
C ASP A 243 2.93 -24.40 -15.65
N TYR A 244 3.07 -25.73 -15.75
CA TYR A 244 2.20 -26.66 -15.04
C TYR A 244 2.33 -26.52 -13.51
N LEU A 245 3.55 -26.41 -12.97
CA LEU A 245 3.79 -26.26 -11.53
C LEU A 245 3.26 -24.93 -11.00
N ASN A 246 3.39 -23.86 -11.78
CA ASN A 246 2.82 -22.56 -11.47
C ASN A 246 1.29 -22.63 -11.37
N GLU A 247 0.63 -23.28 -12.33
CA GLU A 247 -0.82 -23.48 -12.29
C GLU A 247 -1.27 -24.38 -11.13
N ALA A 248 -0.54 -25.46 -10.84
CA ALA A 248 -0.83 -26.37 -9.74
C ALA A 248 -0.71 -25.67 -8.36
N SER A 249 0.31 -24.82 -8.21
CA SER A 249 0.53 -23.98 -7.02
C SER A 249 -0.61 -22.96 -6.83
N LEU A 250 -1.01 -22.29 -7.91
CA LEU A 250 -2.15 -21.35 -7.90
C LEU A 250 -3.48 -22.04 -7.55
N CYS A 251 -3.64 -23.30 -7.94
CA CYS A 251 -4.82 -24.12 -7.62
C CYS A 251 -4.76 -24.78 -6.23
N GLY A 252 -3.63 -24.69 -5.53
CA GLY A 252 -3.45 -25.27 -4.19
C GLY A 252 -3.36 -26.80 -4.16
N LEU A 253 -2.88 -27.43 -5.24
CA LEU A 253 -2.63 -28.87 -5.28
C LEU A 253 -1.39 -29.22 -4.45
N SER A 254 -1.55 -30.08 -3.43
CA SER A 254 -0.44 -30.51 -2.56
C SER A 254 0.44 -31.60 -3.18
N GLN A 255 -0.06 -32.30 -4.20
CA GLN A 255 0.66 -33.34 -4.91
C GLN A 255 0.20 -33.42 -6.38
N VAL A 256 1.16 -33.70 -7.25
CA VAL A 256 1.00 -33.89 -8.70
C VAL A 256 1.81 -35.11 -9.12
N ARG A 257 1.39 -35.77 -10.20
CA ARG A 257 2.17 -36.79 -10.92
C ARG A 257 2.71 -36.22 -12.24
N VAL A 258 3.97 -36.49 -12.53
CA VAL A 258 4.67 -36.14 -13.78
C VAL A 258 5.29 -37.41 -14.36
#